data_AF-A0A1M7ZNK9-F1
#
_entry.id   AF-A0A1M7ZNK9-F1
#
_cell.length_a   1.000
_cell.length_b   1.000
_cell.length_c   1.000
_cell.angle_alpha   90.00
_cell.angle_beta   90.00
_cell.angle_gamma   90.00
#
_symmetry.space_group_name_H-M   'P 1'
#
loop_
_entity.id
_entity.type
_entity.pdbx_description
1 polymer ?
#
loop_
_entity_poly.entity_id
_entity_poly.type
_entity_poly.pdbx_seq_one_letter_code
_entity_poly.pdbx_strand_id
1 'polypeptide(L)'
;MFLPLDLPPSVPQQPPAYMLVQAAAETASVEDQLVARAKADGWSDSQAGWIGKLGIAEKPDASASSKADVDAAYSAGRQALTAAYFDNALANGKSRLVAFLTVIDLEKQVMMRANLAPPDYSDEAVQKAYDAVELANEKGLSSNEQIEAGFEVLRLLAAKLQ
;
A
#
# COMPACT_ATOMS: atom_id res chain seq x y z
N MET A 1 -5.30 36.80 -67.60
CA MET A 1 -6.13 35.70 -67.05
C MET A 1 -5.25 34.96 -66.05
N PHE A 2 -5.42 35.22 -64.75
CA PHE A 2 -4.71 34.55 -63.65
C PHE A 2 -5.77 34.07 -62.67
N LEU A 3 -5.82 32.76 -62.44
CA LEU A 3 -6.65 32.13 -61.41
C LEU A 3 -5.89 32.17 -60.07
N PRO A 4 -6.55 32.49 -58.93
CA PRO A 4 -5.93 32.32 -57.64
C PRO A 4 -5.86 30.84 -57.24
N LEU A 5 -4.71 30.42 -56.74
CA LEU A 5 -4.45 29.11 -56.12
C LEU A 5 -5.23 29.02 -54.80
N ASP A 6 -6.17 28.09 -54.75
CA ASP A 6 -6.87 27.68 -53.54
C ASP A 6 -5.90 26.82 -52.70
N LEU A 7 -5.49 27.30 -51.53
CA LEU A 7 -4.71 26.52 -50.56
C LEU A 7 -5.67 25.65 -49.75
N PRO A 8 -5.39 24.35 -49.55
CA PRO A 8 -6.26 23.50 -48.76
C PRO A 8 -6.26 23.95 -47.28
N PRO A 9 -7.40 23.83 -46.57
CA PRO A 9 -7.48 24.17 -45.16
C PRO A 9 -6.51 23.30 -44.35
N SER A 10 -5.71 23.94 -43.50
CA SER A 10 -4.82 23.29 -42.53
C SER A 10 -5.62 22.30 -41.70
N VAL A 11 -5.38 21.00 -41.90
CA VAL A 11 -5.92 19.94 -41.05
C VAL A 11 -5.37 20.16 -39.64
N PRO A 12 -6.21 20.28 -38.59
CA PRO A 12 -5.71 20.32 -37.22
C PRO A 12 -4.99 19.00 -36.96
N GLN A 13 -3.67 19.06 -36.75
CA GLN A 13 -2.88 17.90 -36.35
C GLN A 13 -3.38 17.46 -34.98
N GLN A 14 -4.17 16.38 -34.93
CA GLN A 14 -4.47 15.73 -33.66
C GLN A 14 -3.14 15.29 -33.03
N PRO A 15 -2.92 15.56 -31.73
CA PRO A 15 -1.71 15.13 -31.07
C PRO A 15 -1.61 13.60 -31.17
N PRO A 16 -0.43 13.06 -31.50
CA PRO A 16 -0.24 11.63 -31.64
C PRO A 16 -0.60 10.88 -30.35
N ALA A 17 -1.16 9.68 -30.51
CA ALA A 17 -1.77 8.89 -29.43
C ALA A 17 -0.85 8.63 -28.23
N TYR A 18 0.48 8.63 -28.40
CA TYR A 18 1.42 8.49 -27.30
C TYR A 18 1.40 9.68 -26.31
N MET A 19 1.07 10.90 -26.77
CA MET A 19 0.90 12.05 -25.88
C MET A 19 -0.39 11.96 -25.06
N LEU A 20 -1.44 11.33 -25.59
CA LEU A 20 -2.68 11.10 -24.84
C LEU A 20 -2.49 10.05 -23.73
N VAL A 21 -1.66 9.04 -23.98
CA VAL A 21 -1.31 8.00 -23.00
C VAL A 21 -0.41 8.55 -21.88
N GLN A 22 0.54 9.44 -22.20
CA GLN A 22 1.33 10.15 -21.19
C GLN A 22 0.49 11.13 -20.36
N ALA A 23 -0.40 11.90 -21.00
CA ALA A 23 -1.29 12.82 -20.29
C ALA A 23 -2.29 12.10 -19.35
N ALA A 24 -2.73 10.88 -19.70
CA ALA A 24 -3.59 10.08 -18.82
C ALA A 24 -2.85 9.58 -17.57
N ALA A 25 -1.55 9.31 -17.66
CA ALA A 25 -0.71 8.97 -16.50
C ALA A 25 -0.38 10.22 -15.64
N GLU A 26 -0.29 11.39 -16.26
CA GLU A 26 -0.05 12.68 -15.58
C GLU A 26 -1.30 13.30 -14.93
N THR A 27 -2.49 12.70 -15.09
CA THR A 27 -3.77 13.24 -14.56
C THR A 27 -4.40 12.41 -13.42
N ALA A 28 -3.87 11.23 -13.13
CA ALA A 28 -4.33 10.46 -11.96
C ALA A 28 -3.88 11.16 -10.67
N SER A 29 -4.83 11.42 -9.78
CA SER A 29 -4.51 12.00 -8.46
C SER A 29 -3.56 11.07 -7.70
N VAL A 30 -2.81 11.59 -6.73
CA VAL A 30 -1.97 10.75 -5.86
C VAL A 30 -2.83 9.65 -5.23
N GLU A 31 -4.04 9.96 -4.77
CA GLU A 31 -4.98 8.96 -4.22
C GLU A 31 -5.28 7.84 -5.23
N ASP A 32 -5.58 8.17 -6.50
CA ASP A 32 -5.84 7.17 -7.55
C ASP A 32 -4.63 6.27 -7.80
N GLN A 33 -3.42 6.83 -7.79
CA GLN A 33 -2.19 6.06 -7.95
C GLN A 33 -1.95 5.11 -6.76
N LEU A 34 -2.23 5.58 -5.54
CA LEU A 34 -2.13 4.77 -4.32
C LEU A 34 -3.15 3.63 -4.33
N VAL A 35 -4.40 3.91 -4.73
CA VAL A 35 -5.47 2.90 -4.86
C VAL A 35 -5.08 1.87 -5.91
N ALA A 36 -4.64 2.30 -7.08
CA ALA A 36 -4.23 1.42 -8.17
C ALA A 36 -3.09 0.49 -7.74
N ARG A 37 -2.09 1.04 -7.05
CA ARG A 37 -0.99 0.25 -6.49
C ARG A 37 -1.46 -0.73 -5.43
N ALA A 38 -2.31 -0.29 -4.50
CA ALA A 38 -2.84 -1.17 -3.47
C ALA A 38 -3.55 -2.39 -4.08
N LYS A 39 -4.36 -2.19 -5.13
CA LYS A 39 -5.00 -3.29 -5.84
C LYS A 39 -4.00 -4.23 -6.51
N ALA A 40 -2.97 -3.67 -7.15
CA ALA A 40 -1.90 -4.44 -7.77
C ALA A 40 -1.15 -5.32 -6.74
N ASP A 41 -0.95 -4.80 -5.53
CA ASP A 41 -0.32 -5.52 -4.41
C ASP A 41 -1.26 -6.53 -3.72
N GLY A 42 -2.53 -6.65 -4.14
CA GLY A 42 -3.48 -7.65 -3.63
C GLY A 42 -4.40 -7.16 -2.50
N TRP A 43 -4.47 -5.87 -2.23
CA TRP A 43 -5.46 -5.32 -1.30
C TRP A 43 -6.87 -5.35 -1.90
N SER A 44 -7.91 -5.59 -1.08
CA SER A 44 -9.29 -5.54 -1.56
C SER A 44 -9.69 -4.12 -1.98
N ASP A 45 -10.75 -3.96 -2.77
CA ASP A 45 -11.20 -2.63 -3.23
C ASP A 45 -11.44 -1.65 -2.07
N SER A 46 -12.08 -2.12 -0.99
CA SER A 46 -12.31 -1.29 0.20
C SER A 46 -11.01 -0.92 0.91
N GLN A 47 -10.06 -1.84 1.00
CA GLN A 47 -8.77 -1.59 1.65
C GLN A 47 -7.90 -0.65 0.82
N ALA A 48 -7.88 -0.83 -0.50
CA ALA A 48 -7.20 0.05 -1.43
C ALA A 48 -7.70 1.49 -1.33
N GLY A 49 -9.03 1.68 -1.25
CA GLY A 49 -9.63 3.00 -1.00
C GLY A 49 -9.19 3.63 0.32
N TRP A 50 -9.08 2.84 1.40
CA TRP A 50 -8.56 3.34 2.68
C TRP A 50 -7.07 3.68 2.62
N ILE A 51 -6.26 2.84 1.96
CA ILE A 51 -4.83 3.11 1.78
C ILE A 51 -4.60 4.42 1.02
N GLY A 52 -5.40 4.69 -0.02
CA GLY A 52 -5.34 5.97 -0.74
C GLY A 52 -5.56 7.16 0.19
N LYS A 53 -6.67 7.17 0.93
CA LYS A 53 -7.01 8.26 1.86
C LYS A 53 -6.00 8.43 2.99
N LEU A 54 -5.59 7.33 3.61
CA LEU A 54 -4.61 7.34 4.69
C LEU A 54 -3.24 7.78 4.19
N GLY A 55 -2.82 7.35 3.01
CA GLY A 55 -1.54 7.76 2.42
C GLY A 55 -1.46 9.26 2.19
N ILE A 56 -2.54 9.89 1.72
CA ILE A 56 -2.62 11.36 1.58
C ILE A 56 -2.64 12.05 2.94
N ALA A 57 -3.38 11.52 3.92
CA ALA A 57 -3.42 12.10 5.26
C ALA A 57 -2.05 12.09 5.94
N GLU A 58 -1.28 11.01 5.77
CA GLU A 58 0.08 10.86 6.32
C GLU A 58 1.15 11.62 5.52
N LYS A 59 0.92 11.84 4.22
CA LYS A 59 1.83 12.54 3.30
C LYS A 59 1.08 13.56 2.44
N PRO A 60 0.62 14.68 3.02
CA PRO A 60 -0.19 15.67 2.32
C PRO A 60 0.57 16.39 1.19
N ASP A 61 1.90 16.45 1.28
CA ASP A 61 2.77 17.08 0.28
C ASP A 61 3.24 16.11 -0.82
N ALA A 62 2.71 14.88 -0.86
CA ALA A 62 3.11 13.90 -1.87
C ALA A 62 2.74 14.37 -3.28
N SER A 63 3.70 14.27 -4.21
CA SER A 63 3.47 14.62 -5.62
C SER A 63 3.20 13.39 -6.48
N ALA A 64 2.16 13.46 -7.32
CA ALA A 64 1.81 12.43 -8.30
C ALA A 64 2.90 12.21 -9.37
N SER A 65 3.77 13.21 -9.56
CA SER A 65 4.90 13.14 -10.49
C SER A 65 6.16 12.53 -9.87
N SER A 66 6.19 12.35 -8.55
CA SER A 66 7.33 11.79 -7.82
C SER A 66 7.03 10.37 -7.40
N LYS A 67 7.68 9.39 -8.04
CA LYS A 67 7.57 7.99 -7.64
C LYS A 67 7.94 7.78 -6.17
N ALA A 68 8.98 8.45 -5.69
CA ALA A 68 9.41 8.33 -4.30
C ALA A 68 8.34 8.83 -3.32
N ASP A 69 7.63 9.91 -3.66
CA ASP A 69 6.56 10.43 -2.81
C ASP A 69 5.35 9.49 -2.80
N VAL A 70 4.99 8.94 -3.96
CA VAL A 70 3.92 7.93 -4.07
C VAL A 70 4.31 6.66 -3.31
N ASP A 71 5.57 6.23 -3.38
CA ASP A 71 6.09 5.08 -2.62
C ASP A 71 6.01 5.33 -1.11
N ALA A 72 6.40 6.51 -0.65
CA ALA A 72 6.34 6.88 0.76
C ALA A 72 4.90 7.00 1.26
N ALA A 73 4.01 7.65 0.51
CA ALA A 73 2.60 7.78 0.85
C ALA A 73 1.89 6.41 0.86
N TYR A 74 2.23 5.52 -0.08
CA TYR A 74 1.72 4.15 -0.10
C TYR A 74 2.16 3.35 1.14
N SER A 75 3.45 3.43 1.48
CA SER A 75 3.98 2.76 2.66
C SER A 75 3.28 3.26 3.94
N ALA A 76 3.13 4.58 4.07
CA ALA A 76 2.46 5.19 5.22
C ALA A 76 0.98 4.78 5.30
N GLY A 77 0.25 4.83 4.18
CA GLY A 77 -1.16 4.43 4.13
C GLY A 77 -1.39 2.96 4.51
N ARG A 78 -0.52 2.06 4.06
CA ARG A 78 -0.55 0.64 4.46
C ARG A 78 -0.27 0.44 5.94
N GLN A 79 0.74 1.13 6.48
CA GLN A 79 1.09 1.04 7.91
C GLN A 79 -0.08 1.55 8.75
N ALA A 80 -0.64 2.72 8.43
CA ALA A 80 -1.79 3.28 9.10
C ALA A 80 -3.01 2.35 9.07
N LEU A 81 -3.34 1.77 7.91
CA LEU A 81 -4.46 0.82 7.82
C LEU A 81 -4.20 -0.44 8.66
N THR A 82 -2.97 -0.93 8.64
CA THR A 82 -2.56 -2.12 9.39
C THR A 82 -2.66 -1.90 10.91
N ALA A 83 -2.16 -0.77 11.41
CA ALA A 83 -2.36 -0.38 12.80
C ALA A 83 -3.84 -0.22 13.15
N ALA A 84 -4.66 0.36 12.26
CA ALA A 84 -6.09 0.49 12.50
C ALA A 84 -6.79 -0.87 12.68
N TYR A 85 -6.41 -1.91 11.93
CA TYR A 85 -6.93 -3.27 12.16
C TYR A 85 -6.53 -3.83 13.53
N PHE A 86 -5.28 -3.63 13.93
CA PHE A 86 -4.76 -4.06 15.22
C PHE A 86 -5.45 -3.34 16.38
N ASP A 87 -5.52 -2.01 16.33
CA ASP A 87 -6.15 -1.18 17.35
C ASP A 87 -7.65 -1.45 17.46
N ASN A 88 -8.33 -1.66 16.33
CA ASN A 88 -9.74 -2.05 16.32
C ASN A 88 -9.94 -3.41 16.99
N ALA A 89 -9.05 -4.39 16.80
CA ALA A 89 -9.15 -5.66 17.51
C ALA A 89 -9.01 -5.47 19.03
N LEU A 90 -8.03 -4.67 19.47
CA LEU A 90 -7.84 -4.34 20.88
C LEU A 90 -9.04 -3.60 21.48
N ALA A 91 -9.57 -2.60 20.78
CA ALA A 91 -10.74 -1.83 21.20
C ALA A 91 -12.01 -2.70 21.34
N ASN A 92 -12.10 -3.78 20.56
CA ASN A 92 -13.16 -4.80 20.68
C ASN A 92 -12.88 -5.86 21.77
N GLY A 93 -11.92 -5.61 22.67
CA GLY A 93 -11.60 -6.47 23.81
C GLY A 93 -10.84 -7.74 23.44
N LYS A 94 -10.25 -7.82 22.24
CA LYS A 94 -9.38 -8.94 21.88
C LYS A 94 -8.04 -8.82 22.59
N SER A 95 -7.40 -9.96 22.85
CA SER A 95 -6.02 -9.96 23.34
C SER A 95 -5.08 -9.44 22.24
N ARG A 96 -3.91 -8.96 22.65
CA ARG A 96 -2.89 -8.49 21.72
C ARG A 96 -2.37 -9.58 20.79
N LEU A 97 -2.30 -10.82 21.28
CA LEU A 97 -2.03 -11.98 20.42
C LEU A 97 -3.06 -12.07 19.29
N VAL A 98 -4.36 -11.99 19.60
CA VAL A 98 -5.42 -12.06 18.58
C VAL A 98 -5.36 -10.85 17.63
N ALA A 99 -5.06 -9.65 18.16
CA ALA A 99 -4.86 -8.46 17.34
C ALA A 99 -3.68 -8.64 16.36
N PHE A 100 -2.56 -9.19 16.83
CA PHE A 100 -1.41 -9.46 15.98
C PHE A 100 -1.68 -10.55 14.94
N LEU A 101 -2.35 -11.64 15.33
CA LEU A 101 -2.79 -12.69 14.41
C LEU A 101 -3.74 -12.16 13.32
N THR A 102 -4.57 -11.15 13.65
CA THR A 102 -5.44 -10.48 12.66
C THR A 102 -4.59 -9.78 11.59
N VAL A 103 -3.48 -9.16 11.98
CA VAL A 103 -2.57 -8.52 11.03
C VAL A 103 -1.78 -9.54 10.21
N ILE A 104 -1.35 -10.65 10.81
CA ILE A 104 -0.73 -11.76 10.06
C ILE A 104 -1.71 -12.33 9.02
N ASP A 105 -2.97 -12.55 9.41
CA ASP A 105 -4.01 -13.02 8.48
C ASP A 105 -4.25 -12.00 7.34
N LEU A 106 -4.23 -10.70 7.65
CA LEU A 106 -4.30 -9.65 6.64
C LEU A 106 -3.15 -9.73 5.63
N GLU A 107 -1.89 -9.91 6.07
CA GLU A 107 -0.74 -10.10 5.18
C GLU A 107 -0.95 -11.31 4.25
N LYS A 108 -1.36 -12.45 4.82
CA LYS A 108 -1.63 -13.66 4.04
C LYS A 108 -2.73 -13.43 3.01
N GLN A 109 -3.83 -12.78 3.38
CA GLN A 109 -4.92 -12.47 2.46
C GLN A 109 -4.47 -11.57 1.30
N VAL A 110 -3.66 -10.55 1.58
CA VAL A 110 -3.09 -9.67 0.56
C VAL A 110 -2.22 -10.46 -0.42
N MET A 111 -1.33 -11.31 0.09
CA MET A 111 -0.47 -12.15 -0.75
C MET A 111 -1.24 -13.16 -1.60
N MET A 112 -2.22 -13.85 -1.01
CA MET A 112 -3.07 -14.79 -1.74
C MET A 112 -3.82 -14.09 -2.88
N ARG A 113 -4.36 -12.89 -2.65
CA ARG A 113 -5.04 -12.09 -3.69
C ARG A 113 -4.08 -11.61 -4.78
N ALA A 114 -2.81 -11.42 -4.45
CA ALA A 114 -1.74 -11.12 -5.42
C ALA A 114 -1.20 -12.37 -6.15
N ASN A 115 -1.81 -13.56 -5.98
CA ASN A 115 -1.29 -14.84 -6.48
C ASN A 115 0.14 -15.15 -6.00
N LEU A 116 0.51 -14.65 -4.82
CA LEU A 116 1.77 -14.97 -4.15
C LEU A 116 1.54 -16.08 -3.12
N ALA A 117 2.56 -16.92 -2.92
CA ALA A 117 2.52 -17.93 -1.87
C ALA A 117 2.52 -17.23 -0.50
N PRO A 118 1.46 -17.39 0.33
CA PRO A 118 1.44 -16.76 1.64
C PRO A 118 2.53 -17.38 2.53
N PRO A 119 3.08 -16.60 3.47
CA PRO A 119 4.08 -17.11 4.39
C PRO A 119 3.48 -18.18 5.31
N ASP A 120 4.19 -19.29 5.45
CA ASP A 120 3.86 -20.36 6.38
C ASP A 120 4.70 -20.22 7.64
N TYR A 121 4.19 -19.43 8.59
CA TYR A 121 4.84 -19.23 9.88
C TYR A 121 4.50 -20.38 10.83
N SER A 122 5.52 -21.06 11.35
CA SER A 122 5.33 -22.07 12.40
C SER A 122 4.82 -21.44 13.71
N ASP A 123 4.15 -22.23 14.54
CA ASP A 123 3.69 -21.78 15.87
C ASP A 123 4.83 -21.21 16.71
N GLU A 124 6.03 -21.79 16.63
CA GLU A 124 7.22 -21.28 17.31
C GLU A 124 7.64 -19.89 16.80
N ALA A 125 7.58 -19.68 15.48
CA ALA A 125 7.89 -18.37 14.89
C ALA A 125 6.86 -17.31 15.29
N VAL A 126 5.58 -17.67 15.26
CA VAL A 126 4.48 -16.80 15.70
C VAL A 126 4.63 -16.44 17.18
N GLN A 127 4.98 -17.40 18.05
CA GLN A 127 5.20 -17.13 19.47
C GLN A 127 6.36 -16.15 19.68
N LYS A 128 7.52 -16.36 19.04
CA LYS A 128 8.67 -15.44 19.16
C LYS A 128 8.35 -14.04 18.65
N ALA A 129 7.58 -13.95 17.57
CA ALA A 129 7.12 -12.67 17.04
C ALA A 129 6.16 -11.97 18.02
N TYR A 130 5.26 -12.72 18.65
CA TYR A 130 4.37 -12.18 19.68
C TYR A 130 5.14 -11.70 20.92
N ASP A 131 6.18 -12.40 21.36
CA ASP A 131 7.02 -11.95 22.48
C ASP A 131 7.67 -10.58 22.17
N ALA A 132 8.06 -10.34 20.91
CA ALA A 132 8.58 -9.04 20.48
C ALA A 132 7.50 -7.94 20.46
N VAL A 133 6.26 -8.28 20.08
CA VAL A 133 5.10 -7.37 20.14
C VAL A 133 4.81 -6.96 21.59
N GLU A 134 4.81 -7.90 22.53
CA GLU A 134 4.61 -7.60 23.96
C GLU A 134 5.75 -6.75 24.52
N LEU A 135 7.00 -7.07 24.19
CA LEU A 135 8.16 -6.27 24.62
C LEU A 135 8.09 -4.82 24.09
N ALA A 136 7.63 -4.63 22.84
CA ALA A 136 7.41 -3.31 22.27
C ALA A 136 6.27 -2.57 23.01
N ASN A 137 5.20 -3.27 23.37
CA ASN A 137 4.10 -2.72 24.15
C ASN A 137 4.55 -2.30 25.57
N GLU A 138 5.35 -3.12 26.25
CA GLU A 138 5.91 -2.79 27.58
C GLU A 138 6.79 -1.54 27.56
N LYS A 139 7.47 -1.30 26.44
CA LYS A 139 8.26 -0.08 26.21
C LYS A 139 7.40 1.15 25.87
N GLY A 140 6.07 1.00 25.77
CA GLY A 140 5.14 2.06 25.41
C GLY A 140 5.25 2.50 23.95
N LEU A 141 5.73 1.63 23.06
CA LEU A 141 5.82 1.93 21.63
C LEU A 141 4.42 1.97 20.98
N SER A 142 4.31 2.70 19.88
CA SER A 142 3.07 2.80 19.10
C SER A 142 2.65 1.44 18.51
N SER A 143 1.38 1.31 18.13
CA SER A 143 0.87 0.09 17.50
C SER A 143 1.63 -0.29 16.22
N ASN A 144 2.03 0.70 15.41
CA ASN A 144 2.86 0.48 14.24
C ASN A 144 4.23 -0.14 14.60
N GLU A 145 4.89 0.39 15.64
CA GLU A 145 6.18 -0.14 16.10
C GLU A 145 6.05 -1.52 16.75
N GLN A 146 4.95 -1.78 17.47
CA GLN A 146 4.64 -3.10 18.01
C GLN A 146 4.49 -4.14 16.89
N ILE A 147 3.70 -3.81 15.86
CA ILE A 147 3.48 -4.68 14.71
C ILE A 147 4.79 -4.93 13.94
N GLU A 148 5.57 -3.87 13.69
CA GLU A 148 6.84 -3.99 12.97
C GLU A 148 7.85 -4.86 13.73
N ALA A 149 7.94 -4.74 15.07
CA ALA A 149 8.80 -5.59 15.89
C ALA A 149 8.43 -7.08 15.74
N GLY A 150 7.13 -7.40 15.68
CA GLY A 150 6.67 -8.76 15.42
C GLY A 150 7.04 -9.27 14.02
N PHE A 151 6.79 -8.47 12.98
CA PHE A 151 7.12 -8.86 11.60
C PHE A 151 8.62 -8.94 11.34
N GLU A 152 9.45 -8.12 11.98
CA GLU A 152 10.89 -8.21 11.88
C GLU A 152 11.38 -9.59 12.33
N VAL A 153 10.85 -10.10 13.46
CA VAL A 153 11.15 -11.46 13.93
C VAL A 153 10.71 -12.52 12.93
N LEU A 154 9.50 -12.41 12.38
CA LEU A 154 8.99 -13.35 11.38
C LEU A 154 9.87 -13.39 10.13
N ARG A 155 10.27 -12.22 9.60
CA ARG A 155 11.16 -12.10 8.43
C ARG A 155 12.54 -12.70 8.71
N LEU A 156 13.12 -12.43 9.89
CA LEU A 156 14.42 -12.99 10.30
C LEU A 156 14.39 -14.51 10.43
N LEU A 157 13.29 -15.08 10.93
CA LEU A 157 13.14 -16.53 11.06
C LEU A 157 12.89 -17.19 9.70
N ALA A 158 12.08 -16.58 8.83
CA ALA A 158 11.86 -17.06 7.47
C ALA A 158 13.16 -17.08 6.65
N ALA A 159 14.02 -16.06 6.79
CA ALA A 159 15.31 -15.98 6.09
C ALA A 159 16.34 -17.02 6.55
N LYS A 160 16.22 -17.56 7.77
CA LYS A 160 17.12 -18.60 8.30
C LYS A 160 16.77 -20.01 7.84
N LEU A 161 15.60 -20.20 7.23
CA LEU A 161 15.09 -21.48 6.75
C LEU A 161 15.28 -21.66 5.23
N GLN A 162 15.88 -20.67 4.56
CA GLN A 162 16.26 -20.69 3.13
C GLN A 162 17.76 -20.98 2.99
#